data_AF-A0A7C1T5I7-F1
#
_entry.id   AF-A0A7C1T5I7-F1
#
_cell.length_a   1.000
_cell.length_b   1.000
_cell.length_c   1.000
_cell.angle_alpha   90.00
_cell.angle_beta   90.00
_cell.angle_gamma   90.00
#
_symmetry.space_group_name_H-M   'P 1'
#
loop_
_entity.id
_entity.type
_entity.pdbx_description
1 polymer ?
#
loop_
_entity_poly.entity_id
_entity_poly.type
_entity_poly.pdbx_seq_one_letter_code
_entity_poly.pdbx_strand_id
1 'polypeptide(L)'
;METRLVTPGHSPPLDTLIALGLANGVLQACPTASLLVRKRGVCYEIRIKGQVNWEEVHAKLSDAIMFEARRLRFGMGDLLRAFGPQRGIKFEELEGRFLDLTKKAYNHMLEVEKEYSQEAQHAASEGRVKGRRGRTAYLPIAPWAGKFFAGTYKYQKRQYTLCPLCSFLAWAGILTSSSLIKYRKRDKRGTIYVVPDPIHMEGYDLALLSLLFREKRTYIPEDLPLLAIPLLVLSTGETIWPVEGEYGLYVWKYEQVGNFPGIRGYSQQPLRPLLEFVAKAKSRGGRLARLVRVLSQRDPAALAQIVECLSYGEPDPYTVVRSVWTSLNQEERRTELLKLLERSFAEALYEVWRSYWGS
;
A
#
# COMPACT_ATOMS: atom_id res chain seq x y z
N MET A 1 10.99 -15.75 25.28
CA MET A 1 9.73 -15.04 25.56
C MET A 1 8.99 -14.88 24.24
N GLU A 2 7.68 -15.10 24.22
CA GLU A 2 6.82 -14.93 23.04
C GLU A 2 5.74 -13.90 23.39
N THR A 3 5.67 -12.82 22.62
CA THR A 3 4.64 -11.79 22.73
C THR A 3 3.64 -11.99 21.59
N ARG A 4 2.34 -11.91 21.93
CA ARG A 4 1.24 -12.04 20.97
C ARG A 4 0.38 -10.79 21.00
N LEU A 5 0.24 -10.14 19.86
CA LEU A 5 -0.57 -8.94 19.66
C LEU A 5 -1.67 -9.22 18.65
N VAL A 6 -2.83 -8.60 18.85
CA VAL A 6 -3.95 -8.63 17.91
C VAL A 6 -4.33 -7.18 17.60
N THR A 7 -4.28 -6.80 16.33
CA THR A 7 -4.63 -5.44 15.93
C THR A 7 -6.12 -5.14 16.16
N PRO A 8 -6.51 -3.87 16.28
CA PRO A 8 -7.87 -3.43 16.62
C PRO A 8 -9.00 -3.98 15.75
N GLY A 9 -8.74 -4.35 14.49
CA GLY A 9 -9.75 -4.82 13.55
C GLY A 9 -10.51 -3.68 12.84
N HIS A 10 -9.85 -2.56 12.56
CA HIS A 10 -10.44 -1.52 11.70
C HIS A 10 -10.65 -2.03 10.26
N SER A 11 -11.56 -1.41 9.50
CA SER A 11 -11.76 -1.81 8.11
C SER A 11 -10.50 -1.55 7.25
N PRO A 12 -10.14 -2.45 6.33
CA PRO A 12 -8.99 -2.27 5.44
C PRO A 12 -9.04 -0.97 4.64
N PRO A 13 -7.88 -0.38 4.30
CA PRO A 13 -6.51 -0.81 4.59
C PRO A 13 -5.98 -0.33 5.95
N LEU A 14 -6.80 0.32 6.79
CA LEU A 14 -6.31 0.97 8.03
C LEU A 14 -5.62 -0.03 8.97
N ASP A 15 -6.26 -1.16 9.23
CA ASP A 15 -5.71 -2.16 10.15
C ASP A 15 -4.48 -2.87 9.58
N THR A 16 -4.44 -3.02 8.26
CA THR A 16 -3.25 -3.47 7.52
C THR A 16 -2.08 -2.53 7.75
N LEU A 17 -2.31 -1.21 7.66
CA LEU A 17 -1.28 -0.20 7.91
C LEU A 17 -0.81 -0.21 9.36
N ILE A 18 -1.70 -0.44 10.32
CA ILE A 18 -1.35 -0.61 11.73
C ILE A 18 -0.45 -1.83 11.91
N ALA A 19 -0.83 -2.98 11.36
CA ALA A 19 -0.06 -4.21 11.43
C ALA A 19 1.34 -4.04 10.82
N LEU A 20 1.42 -3.45 9.62
CA LEU A 20 2.68 -3.18 8.92
C LEU A 20 3.57 -2.20 9.67
N GLY A 21 3.00 -1.12 10.22
CA GLY A 21 3.76 -0.13 10.99
C GLY A 21 4.35 -0.71 12.26
N LEU A 22 3.57 -1.52 12.98
CA LEU A 22 4.02 -2.20 14.19
C LEU A 22 5.09 -3.23 13.89
N ALA A 23 4.85 -4.11 12.92
CA ALA A 23 5.78 -5.18 12.57
C ALA A 23 7.10 -4.65 12.01
N ASN A 24 7.07 -3.60 11.16
CA ASN A 24 8.30 -2.94 10.72
C ASN A 24 9.04 -2.23 11.87
N GLY A 25 8.32 -1.61 12.80
CA GLY A 25 8.92 -1.02 13.98
C GLY A 25 9.69 -2.04 14.82
N VAL A 26 9.09 -3.22 15.03
CA VAL A 26 9.74 -4.34 15.73
C VAL A 26 10.97 -4.82 14.97
N LEU A 27 10.89 -5.04 13.65
CA LEU A 27 12.06 -5.48 12.86
C LEU A 27 13.21 -4.45 12.86
N GLN A 28 12.90 -3.17 12.91
CA GLN A 28 13.91 -2.10 12.93
C GLN A 28 14.57 -1.92 14.29
N ALA A 29 13.81 -2.06 15.38
CA ALA A 29 14.31 -1.90 16.75
C ALA A 29 14.91 -3.20 17.30
N CYS A 30 14.41 -4.35 16.88
CA CYS A 30 14.81 -5.65 17.41
C CYS A 30 15.07 -6.63 16.24
N PRO A 31 16.16 -6.46 15.46
CA PRO A 31 16.41 -7.24 14.25
C PRO A 31 16.56 -8.75 14.48
N THR A 32 16.88 -9.16 15.72
CA THR A 32 17.01 -10.57 16.11
C THR A 32 15.69 -11.22 16.51
N ALA A 33 14.59 -10.45 16.60
CA ALA A 33 13.28 -11.00 16.91
C ALA A 33 12.68 -11.72 15.69
N SER A 34 12.16 -12.93 15.89
CA SER A 34 11.39 -13.60 14.85
C SER A 34 9.94 -13.12 14.89
N LEU A 35 9.39 -12.77 13.74
CA LEU A 35 8.04 -12.20 13.62
C LEU A 35 7.19 -13.05 12.67
N LEU A 36 5.93 -13.28 13.05
CA LEU A 36 4.91 -13.91 12.21
C LEU A 36 3.64 -13.06 12.24
N VAL A 37 3.16 -12.62 11.08
CA VAL A 37 1.87 -11.93 10.94
C VAL A 37 0.88 -12.86 10.26
N ARG A 38 -0.33 -12.96 10.83
CA ARG A 38 -1.43 -13.74 10.25
C ARG A 38 -2.73 -12.95 10.32
N LYS A 39 -3.38 -12.81 9.18
CA LYS A 39 -4.71 -12.19 9.08
C LYS A 39 -5.78 -13.08 9.70
N ARG A 40 -6.68 -12.47 10.48
CA ARG A 40 -7.83 -13.11 11.14
C ARG A 40 -9.09 -12.29 10.87
N GLY A 41 -9.65 -12.47 9.68
CA GLY A 41 -10.78 -11.65 9.22
C GLY A 41 -10.33 -10.22 8.93
N VAL A 42 -10.78 -9.25 9.74
CA VAL A 42 -10.42 -7.83 9.60
C VAL A 42 -9.23 -7.40 10.45
N CYS A 43 -8.76 -8.24 11.38
CA CYS A 43 -7.58 -7.97 12.19
C CYS A 43 -6.38 -8.85 11.81
N TYR A 44 -5.25 -8.60 12.44
CA TYR A 44 -4.00 -9.34 12.29
C TYR A 44 -3.51 -9.78 13.66
N GLU A 45 -3.10 -11.03 13.72
CA GLU A 45 -2.33 -11.58 14.83
C GLU A 45 -0.84 -11.46 14.52
N ILE A 46 -0.09 -10.81 15.40
CA ILE A 46 1.37 -10.63 15.29
C ILE A 46 2.00 -11.40 16.44
N ARG A 47 2.78 -12.43 16.12
CA ARG A 47 3.58 -13.20 17.09
C ARG A 47 5.03 -12.79 16.97
N ILE A 48 5.64 -12.49 18.11
CA ILE A 48 7.03 -12.03 18.19
C ILE A 48 7.75 -12.94 19.18
N LYS A 49 8.80 -13.63 18.74
CA LYS A 49 9.69 -14.39 19.64
C LYS A 49 11.01 -13.67 19.76
N GLY A 50 11.44 -13.45 21.00
CA GLY A 50 12.62 -12.65 21.34
C GLY A 50 12.26 -11.57 22.36
N GLN A 51 13.26 -10.78 22.75
CA GLN A 51 13.04 -9.61 23.60
C GLN A 51 12.71 -8.41 22.72
N VAL A 52 11.64 -7.69 23.05
CA VAL A 52 11.22 -6.48 22.34
C VAL A 52 11.39 -5.28 23.25
N ASN A 53 12.06 -4.24 22.76
CA ASN A 53 12.15 -2.95 23.43
C ASN A 53 11.15 -1.96 22.80
N TRP A 54 9.97 -1.82 23.44
CA TRP A 54 8.90 -0.96 22.93
C TRP A 54 9.25 0.53 22.90
N GLU A 55 10.17 0.98 23.77
CA GLU A 55 10.69 2.35 23.74
C GLU A 55 11.53 2.58 22.48
N GLU A 56 12.38 1.60 22.12
CA GLU A 56 13.16 1.67 20.88
C GLU A 56 12.27 1.56 19.64
N VAL A 57 11.24 0.69 19.65
CA VAL A 57 10.23 0.62 18.58
C VAL A 57 9.56 1.98 18.38
N HIS A 58 9.11 2.64 19.46
CA HIS A 58 8.55 3.98 19.40
C HIS A 58 9.54 4.99 18.82
N ALA A 59 10.78 4.97 19.30
CA ALA A 59 11.82 5.90 18.88
C ALA A 59 12.10 5.79 17.37
N LYS A 60 12.32 4.58 16.85
CA LYS A 60 12.57 4.34 15.41
C LYS A 60 11.41 4.82 14.53
N LEU A 61 10.18 4.48 14.91
CA LEU A 61 8.99 4.89 14.16
C LEU A 61 8.75 6.41 14.24
N SER A 62 9.00 7.01 15.41
CA SER A 62 8.90 8.45 15.61
C SER A 62 9.94 9.20 14.80
N ASP A 63 11.19 8.72 14.76
CA ASP A 63 12.26 9.30 13.95
C ASP A 63 11.90 9.26 12.47
N ALA A 64 11.39 8.14 11.97
CA ALA A 64 10.95 8.01 10.58
C ALA A 64 9.82 9.01 10.23
N ILE A 65 8.80 9.13 11.09
CA ILE A 65 7.70 10.08 10.90
C ILE A 65 8.21 11.52 10.97
N MET A 66 9.02 11.86 11.96
CA MET A 66 9.51 13.22 12.16
C MET A 66 10.52 13.64 11.10
N PHE A 67 11.32 12.71 10.59
CA PHE A 67 12.18 12.93 9.43
C PHE A 67 11.34 13.37 8.23
N GLU A 68 10.27 12.64 7.91
CA GLU A 68 9.38 12.99 6.80
C GLU A 68 8.54 14.26 7.07
N ALA A 69 8.16 14.52 8.33
CA ALA A 69 7.46 15.74 8.73
C ALA A 69 8.32 16.99 8.55
N ARG A 70 9.61 16.94 8.89
CA ARG A 70 10.55 18.06 8.66
C ARG A 70 10.75 18.33 7.17
N ARG A 71 10.75 17.28 6.35
CA ARG A 71 10.90 17.39 4.89
C ARG A 71 9.75 18.13 4.21
N LEU A 72 8.58 18.20 4.85
CA LEU A 72 7.45 19.01 4.36
C LEU A 72 7.82 20.47 4.18
N ARG A 73 8.66 21.05 5.06
CA ARG A 73 9.11 22.45 4.98
C ARG A 73 9.83 22.77 3.67
N PHE A 74 10.45 21.77 3.06
CA PHE A 74 11.16 21.89 1.79
C PHE A 74 10.30 21.48 0.59
N GLY A 75 8.99 21.29 0.78
CA GLY A 75 8.09 20.86 -0.30
C GLY A 75 8.43 19.47 -0.85
N MET A 76 9.06 18.61 -0.03
CA MET A 76 9.47 17.26 -0.42
C MET A 76 9.05 16.22 0.62
N GLY A 77 9.40 14.95 0.36
CA GLY A 77 9.10 13.83 1.25
C GLY A 77 7.85 13.04 0.86
N ASP A 78 7.73 11.88 1.47
CA ASP A 78 6.66 10.91 1.24
C ASP A 78 5.41 11.30 1.96
N LEU A 79 5.55 11.95 3.11
CA LEU A 79 4.40 12.46 3.84
C LEU A 79 3.65 13.48 2.98
N LEU A 80 4.37 14.34 2.23
CA LEU A 80 3.76 15.23 1.24
C LEU A 80 3.05 14.47 0.11
N ARG A 81 3.49 13.26 -0.21
CA ARG A 81 2.81 12.40 -1.18
C ARG A 81 1.58 11.75 -0.56
N ALA A 82 1.72 11.22 0.64
CA ALA A 82 0.66 10.56 1.38
C ALA A 82 -0.45 11.50 1.83
N PHE A 83 -0.24 12.81 2.00
CA PHE A 83 -1.35 13.76 2.23
C PHE A 83 -2.19 14.01 0.98
N GLY A 84 -1.76 13.50 -0.18
CA GLY A 84 -2.50 13.56 -1.42
C GLY A 84 -2.73 14.98 -1.93
N PRO A 85 -3.76 15.21 -2.75
CA PRO A 85 -3.99 16.48 -3.43
C PRO A 85 -4.61 17.56 -2.54
N GLN A 86 -4.52 17.48 -1.21
CA GLN A 86 -5.12 18.48 -0.33
C GLN A 86 -4.48 19.86 -0.57
N ARG A 87 -5.31 20.90 -0.68
CA ARG A 87 -4.93 22.31 -0.90
C ARG A 87 -4.98 23.05 0.44
N GLY A 88 -4.06 23.97 0.68
CA GLY A 88 -4.15 24.91 1.81
C GLY A 88 -3.73 24.37 3.17
N ILE A 89 -3.05 23.23 3.23
CA ILE A 89 -2.43 22.77 4.47
C ILE A 89 -1.05 23.43 4.58
N LYS A 90 -0.87 24.23 5.64
CA LYS A 90 0.44 24.79 5.99
C LYS A 90 1.34 23.67 6.51
N PHE A 91 2.58 23.61 6.02
CA PHE A 91 3.50 22.53 6.38
C PHE A 91 3.89 22.55 7.85
N GLU A 92 3.97 23.75 8.44
CA GLU A 92 4.26 23.99 9.84
C GLU A 92 3.17 23.38 10.75
N GLU A 93 1.90 23.47 10.32
CA GLU A 93 0.79 22.85 11.05
C GLU A 93 0.85 21.33 11.00
N LEU A 94 1.29 20.73 9.90
CA LEU A 94 1.42 19.28 9.79
C LEU A 94 2.52 18.76 10.69
N GLU A 95 3.69 19.38 10.68
CA GLU A 95 4.79 18.97 11.54
C GLU A 95 4.40 19.02 13.02
N GLY A 96 3.76 20.10 13.46
CA GLY A 96 3.23 20.21 14.82
C GLY A 96 2.22 19.11 15.16
N ARG A 97 1.36 18.72 14.21
CA ARG A 97 0.39 17.62 14.39
C ARG A 97 1.09 16.27 14.52
N PHE A 98 2.17 16.01 13.76
CA PHE A 98 2.93 14.76 13.86
C PHE A 98 3.76 14.70 15.13
N LEU A 99 4.37 15.81 15.56
CA LEU A 99 5.06 15.89 16.85
C LEU A 99 4.11 15.62 18.03
N ASP A 100 2.90 16.19 18.00
CA ASP A 100 1.90 15.90 19.01
C ASP A 100 1.38 14.45 18.91
N LEU A 101 1.41 13.83 17.72
CA LEU A 101 0.99 12.44 17.53
C LEU A 101 2.01 11.48 18.13
N THR A 102 3.30 11.66 17.84
CA THR A 102 4.38 10.81 18.35
C THR A 102 4.43 10.87 19.88
N LYS A 103 4.32 12.07 20.47
CA LYS A 103 4.26 12.26 21.93
C LYS A 103 3.08 11.54 22.57
N LYS A 104 1.87 11.67 22.00
CA LYS A 104 0.68 11.02 22.55
C LYS A 104 0.71 9.50 22.39
N ALA A 105 1.33 8.98 21.34
CA ALA A 105 1.46 7.55 21.12
C ALA A 105 2.47 6.87 22.06
N TYR A 106 3.36 7.63 22.72
CA TYR A 106 4.45 7.08 23.54
C TYR A 106 3.94 6.14 24.64
N ASN A 107 3.09 6.64 25.55
CA ASN A 107 2.58 5.82 26.66
C ASN A 107 1.79 4.60 26.16
N HIS A 108 0.99 4.77 25.09
CA HIS A 108 0.24 3.66 24.51
C HIS A 108 1.15 2.61 23.86
N MET A 109 2.30 3.00 23.31
CA MET A 109 3.27 2.04 22.76
C MET A 109 3.94 1.24 23.88
N LEU A 110 4.27 1.86 25.02
CA LEU A 110 4.83 1.13 26.17
C LEU A 110 3.83 0.10 26.74
N GLU A 111 2.53 0.36 26.60
CA GLU A 111 1.45 -0.55 26.98
C GLU A 111 0.87 -1.35 25.79
N VAL A 112 1.60 -1.49 24.67
CA VAL A 112 1.04 -2.07 23.43
C VAL A 112 0.51 -3.50 23.63
N GLU A 113 1.13 -4.29 24.51
CA GLU A 113 0.67 -5.65 24.81
C GLU A 113 -0.74 -5.68 25.42
N LYS A 114 -1.09 -4.65 26.20
CA LYS A 114 -2.42 -4.47 26.78
C LYS A 114 -3.38 -3.84 25.78
N GLU A 115 -2.95 -2.78 25.11
CA GLU A 115 -3.74 -2.05 24.11
C GLU A 115 -4.13 -2.95 22.93
N TYR A 116 -3.24 -3.85 22.48
CA TYR A 116 -3.48 -4.80 21.38
C TYR A 116 -3.60 -6.24 21.89
N SER A 117 -4.17 -6.41 23.08
CA SER A 117 -4.62 -7.72 23.56
C SER A 117 -5.89 -8.16 22.83
N GLN A 118 -6.18 -9.47 22.80
CA GLN A 118 -7.38 -10.00 22.15
C GLN A 118 -8.70 -9.43 22.75
N GLU A 119 -8.65 -8.96 23.99
CA GLU A 119 -9.80 -8.40 24.72
C GLU A 119 -9.96 -6.89 24.48
N ALA A 120 -8.93 -6.21 23.94
CA ALA A 120 -8.96 -4.77 23.73
C ALA A 120 -9.82 -4.40 22.51
N GLN A 121 -11.06 -3.98 22.77
CA GLN A 121 -12.05 -3.64 21.73
C GLN A 121 -11.90 -2.21 21.19
N HIS A 122 -10.73 -1.86 20.67
CA HIS A 122 -10.45 -0.52 20.14
C HIS A 122 -11.43 -0.13 19.03
N ALA A 123 -11.61 -0.97 18.01
CA ALA A 123 -12.51 -0.68 16.89
C ALA A 123 -13.99 -0.53 17.29
N ALA A 124 -14.41 -1.08 18.43
CA ALA A 124 -15.77 -0.90 18.96
C ALA A 124 -15.94 0.45 19.70
N SER A 125 -14.86 0.93 20.33
CA SER A 125 -14.83 2.20 21.07
C SER A 125 -14.45 3.41 20.20
N GLU A 126 -13.76 3.17 19.08
CA GLU A 126 -13.33 4.13 18.08
C GLU A 126 -14.35 4.24 16.93
N GLY A 127 -14.46 5.41 16.31
CA GLY A 127 -15.30 5.60 15.14
C GLY A 127 -16.13 6.89 15.12
N ARG A 128 -17.34 6.85 14.56
CA ARG A 128 -18.18 8.05 14.36
C ARG A 128 -19.02 8.40 15.60
N VAL A 129 -18.40 8.39 16.78
CA VAL A 129 -19.06 8.63 18.06
C VAL A 129 -19.04 10.13 18.42
N LYS A 130 -20.15 10.67 18.91
CA LYS A 130 -20.25 12.05 19.41
C LYS A 130 -19.54 12.11 20.77
N GLY A 131 -18.34 12.68 20.78
CA GLY A 131 -17.59 13.01 21.99
C GLY A 131 -16.69 11.88 22.49
N ARG A 132 -15.39 11.97 22.18
CA ARG A 132 -14.24 11.49 22.99
C ARG A 132 -12.92 11.83 22.30
N ARG A 133 -11.84 11.78 23.08
CA ARG A 133 -10.43 12.18 22.85
C ARG A 133 -9.70 11.46 21.69
N GLY A 134 -10.33 11.29 20.52
CA GLY A 134 -9.70 10.65 19.36
C GLY A 134 -9.32 11.65 18.26
N ARG A 135 -8.36 11.27 17.40
CA ARG A 135 -7.96 12.09 16.24
C ARG A 135 -8.75 11.74 15.00
N THR A 136 -9.12 12.74 14.22
CA THR A 136 -9.74 12.52 12.91
C THR A 136 -8.84 11.66 12.03
N ALA A 137 -9.35 10.52 11.57
CA ALA A 137 -8.67 9.70 10.59
C ALA A 137 -8.58 10.46 9.26
N TYR A 138 -7.39 10.53 8.70
CA TYR A 138 -7.19 11.12 7.38
C TYR A 138 -7.52 10.09 6.30
N LEU A 139 -8.10 10.55 5.19
CA LEU A 139 -8.43 9.72 4.03
C LEU A 139 -7.29 8.80 3.52
N PRO A 140 -6.01 9.22 3.56
CA PRO A 140 -4.90 8.33 3.16
C PRO A 140 -4.80 7.05 3.98
N ILE A 141 -4.95 7.12 5.31
CA ILE A 141 -4.87 5.96 6.20
C ILE A 141 -6.22 5.24 6.36
N ALA A 142 -7.33 5.94 6.18
CA ALA A 142 -8.68 5.42 6.33
C ALA A 142 -9.57 5.86 5.14
N PRO A 143 -9.39 5.27 3.94
CA PRO A 143 -10.08 5.68 2.71
C PRO A 143 -11.60 5.58 2.77
N TRP A 144 -12.14 4.65 3.55
CA TRP A 144 -13.58 4.51 3.80
C TRP A 144 -14.12 5.55 4.79
N ALA A 145 -13.25 6.16 5.60
CA ALA A 145 -13.58 7.05 6.70
C ALA A 145 -13.63 8.53 6.26
N GLY A 146 -14.45 8.84 5.25
CA GLY A 146 -14.64 10.21 4.78
C GLY A 146 -15.36 11.13 5.77
N LYS A 147 -15.15 12.45 5.59
CA LYS A 147 -15.75 13.54 6.40
C LYS A 147 -17.29 13.50 6.49
N PHE A 148 -17.93 12.87 5.50
CA PHE A 148 -19.39 12.75 5.42
C PHE A 148 -19.81 11.29 5.61
N PHE A 149 -20.84 11.07 6.41
CA PHE A 149 -21.48 9.76 6.59
C PHE A 149 -22.79 9.76 5.79
N ALA A 150 -22.96 8.76 4.93
CA ALA A 150 -24.17 8.55 4.13
C ALA A 150 -25.07 7.43 4.69
N GLY A 151 -24.91 7.04 5.97
CA GLY A 151 -25.74 6.01 6.61
C GLY A 151 -27.15 6.46 7.01
N THR A 152 -27.54 7.68 6.64
CA THR A 152 -28.89 8.25 6.85
C THR A 152 -29.29 9.09 5.63
N TYR A 153 -30.60 9.28 5.40
CA TYR A 153 -31.16 10.07 4.28
C TYR A 153 -30.63 11.52 4.19
N LYS A 154 -29.98 12.03 5.25
CA LYS A 154 -29.26 13.31 5.27
C LYS A 154 -27.77 13.08 5.56
N TYR A 155 -26.89 13.72 4.78
CA TYR A 155 -25.45 13.74 5.01
C TYR A 155 -25.11 14.39 6.35
N GLN A 156 -24.59 13.61 7.29
CA GLN A 156 -24.06 14.16 8.56
C GLN A 156 -22.54 14.26 8.49
N LYS A 157 -21.99 15.43 8.82
CA LYS A 157 -20.55 15.63 9.05
C LYS A 157 -20.17 14.92 10.36
N ARG A 158 -19.89 13.62 10.29
CA ARG A 158 -19.33 12.84 11.41
C ARG A 158 -17.95 12.35 11.03
N GLN A 159 -16.96 12.90 11.70
CA GLN A 159 -15.57 12.49 11.58
C GLN A 159 -15.39 11.10 12.20
N TYR A 160 -14.53 10.28 11.59
CA TYR A 160 -14.08 9.04 12.19
C TYR A 160 -12.89 9.36 13.09
N THR A 161 -12.93 8.96 14.36
CA THR A 161 -11.85 9.20 15.30
C THR A 161 -11.08 7.92 15.60
N LEU A 162 -9.76 8.04 15.70
CA LEU A 162 -8.81 6.98 16.03
C LEU A 162 -8.08 7.29 17.34
N CYS A 163 -7.64 6.26 18.07
CA CYS A 163 -6.71 6.48 19.16
C CYS A 163 -5.33 6.95 18.62
N PRO A 164 -4.50 7.58 19.47
CA PRO A 164 -3.18 8.04 19.06
C PRO A 164 -2.29 6.91 18.55
N LEU A 165 -2.31 5.73 19.17
CA LEU A 165 -1.50 4.57 18.77
C LEU A 165 -1.89 4.06 17.37
N CYS A 166 -3.17 3.83 17.12
CA CYS A 166 -3.69 3.41 15.81
C CYS A 166 -3.32 4.41 14.70
N SER A 167 -3.47 5.71 14.99
CA SER A 167 -3.09 6.76 14.03
C SER A 167 -1.59 6.77 13.76
N PHE A 168 -0.77 6.64 14.82
CA PHE A 168 0.69 6.63 14.73
C PHE A 168 1.19 5.44 13.91
N LEU A 169 0.73 4.23 14.25
CA LEU A 169 1.09 3.00 13.56
C LEU A 169 0.61 2.99 12.10
N ALA A 170 -0.59 3.48 11.80
CA ALA A 170 -1.08 3.57 10.43
C ALA A 170 -0.24 4.51 9.55
N TRP A 171 0.18 5.67 10.09
CA TRP A 171 1.08 6.56 9.37
C TRP A 171 2.48 5.96 9.21
N ALA A 172 3.01 5.30 10.24
CA ALA A 172 4.26 4.55 10.13
C ALA A 172 4.18 3.47 9.04
N GLY A 173 3.10 2.69 8.99
CA GLY A 173 2.87 1.67 7.97
C GLY A 173 2.80 2.24 6.55
N ILE A 174 2.15 3.39 6.35
CA ILE A 174 2.18 4.08 5.06
C ILE A 174 3.62 4.43 4.68
N LEU A 175 4.39 5.02 5.58
CA LEU A 175 5.74 5.51 5.23
C LEU A 175 6.75 4.38 5.01
N THR A 176 6.55 3.23 5.68
CA THR A 176 7.50 2.12 5.68
C THR A 176 7.18 1.02 4.68
N SER A 177 5.91 0.84 4.31
CA SER A 177 5.45 -0.32 3.53
C SER A 177 4.56 0.01 2.34
N SER A 178 4.38 1.29 1.98
CA SER A 178 3.56 1.68 0.82
C SER A 178 4.36 2.26 -0.33
N SER A 179 3.92 1.95 -1.55
CA SER A 179 4.30 2.74 -2.73
C SER A 179 3.33 3.89 -2.90
N LEU A 180 3.89 5.10 -3.03
CA LEU A 180 3.14 6.34 -3.17
C LEU A 180 3.36 6.93 -4.55
N ILE A 181 2.32 6.85 -5.38
CA ILE A 181 2.40 7.24 -6.79
C ILE A 181 1.59 8.51 -7.00
N LYS A 182 2.27 9.59 -7.41
CA LYS A 182 1.58 10.84 -7.80
C LYS A 182 1.20 10.78 -9.27
N TYR A 183 0.05 11.35 -9.60
CA TYR A 183 -0.32 11.62 -10.98
C TYR A 183 -1.03 12.97 -11.08
N ARG A 184 -0.93 13.58 -12.27
CA ARG A 184 -1.63 14.81 -12.61
C ARG A 184 -2.08 14.74 -14.06
N LYS A 185 -3.38 14.85 -14.28
CA LYS A 185 -4.01 14.84 -15.60
C LYS A 185 -5.00 16.00 -15.71
N ARG A 186 -4.67 17.00 -16.53
CA ARG A 186 -5.47 18.24 -16.71
C ARG A 186 -5.87 18.83 -15.35
N ASP A 187 -7.16 18.73 -14.99
CA ASP A 187 -7.76 19.26 -13.76
C ASP A 187 -7.75 18.28 -12.58
N LYS A 188 -7.27 17.05 -12.79
CA LYS A 188 -7.17 16.01 -11.78
C LYS A 188 -5.74 15.92 -11.28
N ARG A 189 -5.61 15.81 -9.96
CA ARG A 189 -4.37 15.42 -9.31
C ARG A 189 -4.68 14.49 -8.18
N GLY A 190 -3.79 13.55 -7.92
CA GLY A 190 -4.00 12.63 -6.82
C GLY A 190 -2.78 11.81 -6.48
N THR A 191 -3.03 10.88 -5.56
CA THR A 191 -2.06 9.91 -5.10
C THR A 191 -2.72 8.55 -5.07
N ILE A 192 -2.01 7.58 -5.63
CA ILE A 192 -2.37 6.17 -5.58
C ILE A 192 -1.46 5.53 -4.54
N TYR A 193 -2.07 4.74 -3.67
CA TYR A 193 -1.40 4.00 -2.61
C TYR A 193 -1.46 2.54 -2.98
N VAL A 194 -0.32 1.86 -2.83
CA VAL A 194 -0.21 0.42 -3.05
C VAL A 194 0.45 -0.16 -1.81
N VAL A 195 -0.24 -1.10 -1.15
CA VAL A 195 0.16 -1.64 0.15
C VAL A 195 -0.01 -3.15 0.16
N PRO A 196 1.02 -3.94 0.52
CA PRO A 196 0.88 -5.38 0.66
C PRO A 196 -0.07 -5.72 1.82
N ASP A 197 -0.94 -6.70 1.61
CA ASP A 197 -1.85 -7.24 2.61
C ASP A 197 -1.27 -8.54 3.18
N PRO A 198 -0.76 -8.56 4.42
CA PRO A 198 -0.06 -9.72 4.97
C PRO A 198 -1.04 -10.77 5.47
N ILE A 199 -1.47 -11.67 4.58
CA ILE A 199 -2.44 -12.74 4.91
C ILE A 199 -1.76 -13.75 5.84
N HIS A 200 -0.55 -14.18 5.49
CA HIS A 200 0.30 -15.02 6.32
C HIS A 200 1.75 -14.79 5.96
N MET A 201 2.58 -14.29 6.88
CA MET A 201 3.96 -13.95 6.56
C MET A 201 4.93 -14.00 7.74
N GLU A 202 6.18 -14.26 7.43
CA GLU A 202 7.30 -14.14 8.36
C GLU A 202 7.98 -12.76 8.27
N GLY A 203 8.81 -12.46 9.27
CA GLY A 203 9.53 -11.19 9.35
C GLY A 203 10.47 -10.92 8.17
N TYR A 204 11.07 -11.97 7.59
CA TYR A 204 11.93 -11.84 6.41
C TYR A 204 11.14 -11.33 5.20
N ASP A 205 10.01 -11.96 4.90
CA ASP A 205 9.12 -11.53 3.83
C ASP A 205 8.66 -10.08 4.02
N LEU A 206 8.42 -9.66 5.26
CA LEU A 206 7.99 -8.29 5.58
C LEU A 206 9.07 -7.27 5.27
N ALA A 207 10.31 -7.59 5.61
CA ALA A 207 11.44 -6.74 5.27
C ALA A 207 11.58 -6.60 3.76
N LEU A 208 11.49 -7.70 2.99
CA LEU A 208 11.61 -7.68 1.54
C LEU A 208 10.48 -6.89 0.87
N LEU A 209 9.23 -7.13 1.26
CA LEU A 209 8.08 -6.39 0.71
C LEU A 209 8.15 -4.91 1.09
N SER A 210 8.56 -4.59 2.33
CA SER A 210 8.69 -3.20 2.75
C SER A 210 9.77 -2.47 1.95
N LEU A 211 10.91 -3.11 1.64
CA LEU A 211 11.91 -2.57 0.71
C LEU A 211 11.32 -2.35 -0.69
N LEU A 212 10.68 -3.38 -1.24
CA LEU A 212 10.08 -3.33 -2.57
C LEU A 212 9.09 -2.18 -2.70
N PHE A 213 8.12 -2.07 -1.80
CA PHE A 213 7.05 -1.07 -1.91
C PHE A 213 7.51 0.34 -1.50
N ARG A 214 8.39 0.48 -0.50
CA ARG A 214 8.87 1.79 -0.04
C ARG A 214 9.63 2.55 -1.12
N GLU A 215 10.41 1.86 -1.95
CA GLU A 215 11.24 2.49 -2.97
C GLU A 215 10.46 3.03 -4.17
N LYS A 216 9.28 2.45 -4.50
CA LYS A 216 8.56 2.81 -5.72
C LYS A 216 7.74 4.08 -5.54
N ARG A 217 8.42 5.19 -5.81
CA ARG A 217 7.97 6.56 -5.58
C ARG A 217 7.89 7.32 -6.89
N THR A 218 6.96 6.91 -7.75
CA THR A 218 6.89 7.41 -9.12
C THR A 218 5.89 8.56 -9.32
N TYR A 219 6.06 9.24 -10.46
CA TYR A 219 5.09 10.15 -11.04
C TYR A 219 4.61 9.57 -12.36
N ILE A 220 3.29 9.51 -12.55
CA ILE A 220 2.69 9.06 -13.80
C ILE A 220 1.98 10.26 -14.45
N PRO A 221 2.25 10.56 -15.73
CA PRO A 221 1.59 11.67 -16.43
C PRO A 221 0.12 11.38 -16.77
N GLU A 222 -0.27 10.11 -16.79
CA GLU A 222 -1.61 9.67 -17.18
C GLU A 222 -2.40 9.05 -16.01
N ASP A 223 -3.72 9.09 -16.15
CA ASP A 223 -4.64 8.39 -15.26
C ASP A 223 -4.74 6.93 -15.70
N LEU A 224 -4.16 6.02 -14.90
CA LEU A 224 -4.19 4.58 -15.18
C LEU A 224 -5.40 3.91 -14.50
N PRO A 225 -5.98 2.87 -15.11
CA PRO A 225 -6.88 1.96 -14.42
C PRO A 225 -6.24 1.45 -13.14
N LEU A 226 -7.01 1.44 -12.05
CA LEU A 226 -6.52 1.02 -10.74
C LEU A 226 -5.94 -0.41 -10.78
N LEU A 227 -6.53 -1.26 -11.62
CA LEU A 227 -6.07 -2.64 -11.84
C LEU A 227 -4.67 -2.73 -12.46
N ALA A 228 -4.25 -1.76 -13.27
CA ALA A 228 -2.95 -1.76 -13.93
C ALA A 228 -1.79 -1.32 -13.02
N ILE A 229 -2.10 -0.63 -11.91
CA ILE A 229 -1.11 0.01 -11.04
C ILE A 229 -0.11 -1.01 -10.43
N PRO A 230 -0.55 -2.19 -9.95
CA PRO A 230 0.37 -3.14 -9.32
C PRO A 230 1.48 -3.58 -10.25
N LEU A 231 1.18 -3.87 -11.51
CA LEU A 231 2.20 -4.27 -12.47
C LEU A 231 3.20 -3.15 -12.74
N LEU A 232 2.76 -1.88 -12.76
CA LEU A 232 3.67 -0.74 -12.87
C LEU A 232 4.62 -0.65 -11.67
N VAL A 233 4.11 -0.82 -10.45
CA VAL A 233 4.93 -0.79 -9.23
C VAL A 233 5.95 -1.92 -9.25
N LEU A 234 5.48 -3.16 -9.44
CA LEU A 234 6.30 -4.37 -9.35
C LEU A 234 7.33 -4.47 -10.48
N SER A 235 7.00 -4.01 -11.69
CA SER A 235 7.91 -4.08 -12.84
C SER A 235 9.08 -3.10 -12.76
N THR A 236 9.05 -2.08 -11.90
CA THR A 236 10.13 -1.08 -11.80
C THR A 236 11.16 -1.43 -10.72
N GLY A 237 12.45 -1.12 -10.97
CA GLY A 237 13.57 -1.41 -10.07
C GLY A 237 13.82 -2.91 -9.85
N GLU A 238 14.52 -3.24 -8.78
CA GLU A 238 14.82 -4.63 -8.42
C GLU A 238 13.54 -5.36 -8.01
N THR A 239 13.47 -6.64 -8.41
CA THR A 239 12.43 -7.57 -7.99
C THR A 239 13.07 -8.57 -7.07
N ILE A 240 12.60 -8.62 -5.84
CA ILE A 240 13.05 -9.57 -4.84
C ILE A 240 12.16 -10.80 -4.94
N TRP A 241 12.75 -11.97 -5.22
CA TRP A 241 12.07 -13.26 -5.32
C TRP A 241 12.83 -14.26 -4.44
N PRO A 242 12.43 -14.39 -3.16
CA PRO A 242 11.63 -15.56 -2.77
C PRO A 242 10.69 -15.22 -1.60
N VAL A 243 9.61 -14.47 -1.85
CA VAL A 243 8.62 -14.21 -0.79
C VAL A 243 7.75 -15.47 -0.65
N GLU A 244 7.80 -16.13 0.50
CA GLU A 244 7.18 -17.46 0.68
C GLU A 244 5.73 -17.40 1.15
N GLY A 245 5.40 -16.39 1.96
CA GLY A 245 4.07 -16.23 2.54
C GLY A 245 2.92 -15.96 1.54
N GLU A 246 1.75 -15.70 2.12
CA GLU A 246 0.52 -15.38 1.39
C GLU A 246 0.19 -13.89 1.49
N TYR A 247 -0.05 -13.29 0.33
CA TYR A 247 -0.18 -11.84 0.20
C TYR A 247 -1.34 -11.43 -0.69
N GLY A 248 -2.11 -10.48 -0.19
CA GLY A 248 -2.92 -9.63 -1.04
C GLY A 248 -2.20 -8.31 -1.33
N LEU A 249 -2.90 -7.44 -2.05
CA LEU A 249 -2.46 -6.10 -2.37
C LEU A 249 -3.66 -5.17 -2.30
N TYR A 250 -3.58 -4.13 -1.49
CA TYR A 250 -4.55 -3.04 -1.50
C TYR A 250 -4.06 -1.90 -2.38
N VAL A 251 -4.92 -1.45 -3.27
CA VAL A 251 -4.69 -0.28 -4.11
C VAL A 251 -5.85 0.68 -3.94
N TRP A 252 -5.57 1.94 -3.60
CA TRP A 252 -6.61 2.97 -3.57
C TRP A 252 -6.14 4.30 -4.10
N LYS A 253 -7.09 5.07 -4.63
CA LYS A 253 -6.83 6.32 -5.34
C LYS A 253 -7.47 7.47 -4.61
N TYR A 254 -6.63 8.38 -4.09
CA TYR A 254 -7.07 9.64 -3.51
C TYR A 254 -6.91 10.77 -4.53
N GLU A 255 -8.03 11.31 -5.02
CA GLU A 255 -8.06 12.29 -6.11
C GLU A 255 -8.77 13.58 -5.69
N GLN A 256 -8.30 14.70 -6.21
CA GLN A 256 -9.04 15.97 -6.19
C GLN A 256 -9.62 16.23 -7.57
N VAL A 257 -10.95 16.34 -7.62
CA VAL A 257 -11.69 16.80 -8.81
C VAL A 257 -12.31 18.15 -8.45
N GLY A 258 -11.87 19.22 -9.12
CA GLY A 258 -12.23 20.59 -8.73
C GLY A 258 -11.80 20.91 -7.29
N ASN A 259 -12.74 21.27 -6.42
CA ASN A 259 -12.49 21.56 -5.00
C ASN A 259 -12.78 20.38 -4.06
N PHE A 260 -13.16 19.21 -4.58
CA PHE A 260 -13.57 18.07 -3.77
C PHE A 260 -12.52 16.95 -3.80
N PRO A 261 -11.70 16.83 -2.75
CA PRO A 261 -10.83 15.68 -2.59
C PRO A 261 -11.61 14.48 -2.03
N GLY A 262 -11.39 13.29 -2.59
CA GLY A 262 -12.04 12.06 -2.13
C GLY A 262 -11.39 10.79 -2.69
N ILE A 263 -11.72 9.65 -2.09
CA ILE A 263 -11.31 8.35 -2.63
C ILE A 263 -12.18 8.04 -3.84
N ARG A 264 -11.56 7.75 -4.98
CA ARG A 264 -12.24 7.51 -6.27
C ARG A 264 -12.10 6.09 -6.78
N GLY A 265 -11.26 5.29 -6.15
CA GLY A 265 -11.07 3.90 -6.50
C GLY A 265 -10.45 3.14 -5.34
N TYR A 266 -10.84 1.88 -5.24
CA TYR A 266 -10.32 0.91 -4.30
C TYR A 266 -10.32 -0.46 -5.00
N SER A 267 -9.24 -1.21 -4.85
CA SER A 267 -9.09 -2.57 -5.38
C SER A 267 -8.26 -3.39 -4.41
N GLN A 268 -8.61 -4.68 -4.31
CA GLN A 268 -7.81 -5.68 -3.65
C GLN A 268 -7.47 -6.75 -4.69
N GLN A 269 -6.20 -7.17 -4.75
CA GLN A 269 -5.70 -8.14 -5.71
C GLN A 269 -4.80 -9.18 -5.05
N PRO A 270 -4.68 -10.40 -5.61
CA PRO A 270 -3.67 -11.35 -5.17
C PRO A 270 -2.29 -10.85 -5.57
N LEU A 271 -1.36 -10.74 -4.62
CA LEU A 271 -0.01 -10.23 -4.92
C LEU A 271 0.89 -11.31 -5.52
N ARG A 272 0.73 -12.57 -5.07
CA ARG A 272 1.65 -13.66 -5.42
C ARG A 272 1.75 -13.91 -6.94
N PRO A 273 0.66 -14.13 -7.70
CA PRO A 273 0.77 -14.34 -9.16
C PRO A 273 1.45 -13.16 -9.88
N LEU A 274 1.22 -11.94 -9.41
CA LEU A 274 1.83 -10.73 -9.98
C LEU A 274 3.33 -10.69 -9.72
N LEU A 275 3.78 -11.03 -8.50
CA LEU A 275 5.20 -11.13 -8.16
C LEU A 275 5.89 -12.25 -8.94
N GLU A 276 5.28 -13.44 -9.01
CA GLU A 276 5.87 -14.58 -9.73
C GLU A 276 6.06 -14.24 -11.21
N PHE A 277 5.05 -13.60 -11.81
CA PHE A 277 5.11 -13.16 -13.20
C PHE A 277 6.26 -12.17 -13.43
N VAL A 278 6.35 -11.13 -12.62
CA VAL A 278 7.41 -10.12 -12.75
C VAL A 278 8.79 -10.75 -12.55
N ALA A 279 8.95 -11.60 -11.54
CA ALA A 279 10.21 -12.28 -11.24
C ALA A 279 10.65 -13.18 -12.41
N LYS A 280 9.76 -14.06 -12.90
CA LYS A 280 10.05 -14.95 -14.03
C LYS A 280 10.35 -14.16 -15.30
N ALA A 281 9.53 -13.17 -15.64
CA ALA A 281 9.72 -12.37 -16.86
C ALA A 281 11.03 -11.57 -16.83
N LYS A 282 11.41 -10.99 -15.68
CA LYS A 282 12.70 -10.29 -15.53
C LYS A 282 13.91 -11.22 -15.46
N SER A 283 13.77 -12.41 -14.88
CA SER A 283 14.87 -13.38 -14.82
C SER A 283 15.27 -13.93 -16.20
N ARG A 284 14.31 -13.97 -17.13
CA ARG A 284 14.50 -14.53 -18.48
C ARG A 284 14.61 -13.47 -19.58
N GLY A 285 14.35 -12.20 -19.28
CA GLY A 285 14.36 -11.12 -20.27
C GLY A 285 14.63 -9.75 -19.66
N GLY A 286 15.05 -8.80 -20.50
CA GLY A 286 15.51 -7.48 -20.06
C GLY A 286 14.50 -6.35 -20.27
N ARG A 287 13.36 -6.61 -20.93
CA ARG A 287 12.50 -5.52 -21.46
C ARG A 287 11.18 -5.31 -20.73
N LEU A 288 10.83 -6.14 -19.72
CA LEU A 288 9.54 -6.04 -19.02
C LEU A 288 9.24 -4.62 -18.50
N ALA A 289 10.17 -4.02 -17.76
CA ALA A 289 9.96 -2.68 -17.19
C ALA A 289 9.70 -1.62 -18.28
N ARG A 290 10.39 -1.73 -19.42
CA ARG A 290 10.22 -0.83 -20.57
C ARG A 290 8.90 -1.09 -21.28
N LEU A 291 8.51 -2.36 -21.45
CA LEU A 291 7.21 -2.74 -22.00
C LEU A 291 6.08 -2.16 -21.15
N VAL A 292 6.11 -2.38 -19.83
CA VAL A 292 5.09 -1.87 -18.91
C VAL A 292 5.01 -0.34 -18.96
N ARG A 293 6.17 0.35 -18.99
CA ARG A 293 6.20 1.81 -19.14
C ARG A 293 5.54 2.27 -20.44
N VAL A 294 5.85 1.61 -21.57
CA VAL A 294 5.27 1.96 -22.89
C VAL A 294 3.76 1.72 -22.88
N LEU A 295 3.29 0.57 -22.39
CA LEU A 295 1.86 0.28 -22.32
C LEU A 295 1.13 1.24 -21.38
N SER A 296 1.74 1.64 -20.24
CA SER A 296 1.12 2.61 -19.33
C SER A 296 0.86 3.97 -19.97
N GLN A 297 1.60 4.32 -21.03
CA GLN A 297 1.43 5.60 -21.72
C GLN A 297 0.48 5.50 -22.91
N ARG A 298 0.40 4.32 -23.53
CA ARG A 298 -0.28 4.13 -24.82
C ARG A 298 -1.61 3.41 -24.68
N ASP A 299 -1.59 2.32 -23.93
CA ASP A 299 -2.74 1.44 -23.74
C ASP A 299 -2.76 0.90 -22.31
N PRO A 300 -3.21 1.74 -21.36
CA PRO A 300 -3.39 1.31 -19.98
C PRO A 300 -4.37 0.13 -19.84
N ALA A 301 -5.25 -0.10 -20.81
CA ALA A 301 -6.20 -1.21 -20.78
C ALA A 301 -5.48 -2.55 -21.03
N ALA A 302 -4.51 -2.60 -21.94
CA ALA A 302 -3.66 -3.78 -22.11
C ALA A 302 -2.91 -4.15 -20.82
N LEU A 303 -2.44 -3.17 -20.04
CA LEU A 303 -1.87 -3.45 -18.71
C LEU A 303 -2.88 -4.02 -17.73
N ALA A 304 -4.10 -3.49 -17.71
CA ALA A 304 -5.17 -3.99 -16.87
C ALA A 304 -5.50 -5.45 -17.22
N GLN A 305 -5.56 -5.79 -18.51
CA GLN A 305 -5.80 -7.17 -18.97
C GLN A 305 -4.70 -8.15 -18.53
N ILE A 306 -3.43 -7.74 -18.51
CA ILE A 306 -2.34 -8.58 -17.96
C ILE A 306 -2.63 -8.88 -16.48
N VAL A 307 -3.02 -7.86 -15.71
CA VAL A 307 -3.30 -8.02 -14.28
C VAL A 307 -4.56 -8.85 -14.05
N GLU A 308 -5.62 -8.65 -14.85
CA GLU A 308 -6.85 -9.44 -14.80
C GLU A 308 -6.58 -10.92 -15.08
N CYS A 309 -5.84 -11.21 -16.15
CA CYS A 309 -5.41 -12.57 -16.50
C CYS A 309 -4.66 -13.25 -15.35
N LEU A 310 -3.69 -12.56 -14.73
CA LEU A 310 -2.92 -13.10 -13.61
C LEU A 310 -3.73 -13.24 -12.33
N SER A 311 -4.66 -12.30 -12.07
CA SER A 311 -5.40 -12.21 -10.81
C SER A 311 -6.65 -13.08 -10.77
N TYR A 312 -7.28 -13.30 -11.93
CA TYR A 312 -8.62 -13.90 -12.04
C TYR A 312 -8.70 -15.02 -13.08
N GLY A 313 -7.63 -15.28 -13.84
CA GLY A 313 -7.59 -16.32 -14.86
C GLY A 313 -8.21 -15.93 -16.20
N GLU A 314 -8.82 -14.75 -16.31
CA GLU A 314 -9.41 -14.24 -17.56
C GLU A 314 -8.99 -12.80 -17.84
N PRO A 315 -8.76 -12.42 -19.12
CA PRO A 315 -8.75 -13.30 -20.29
C PRO A 315 -7.54 -14.25 -20.30
N ASP A 316 -7.53 -15.25 -21.18
CA ASP A 316 -6.43 -16.21 -21.29
C ASP A 316 -5.11 -15.56 -21.77
N PRO A 317 -3.94 -16.18 -21.51
CA PRO A 317 -2.64 -15.61 -21.87
C PRO A 317 -2.46 -15.28 -23.35
N TYR A 318 -3.04 -16.07 -24.26
CA TYR A 318 -2.92 -15.81 -25.69
C TYR A 318 -3.68 -14.55 -26.09
N THR A 319 -4.90 -14.37 -25.56
CA THR A 319 -5.69 -13.15 -25.76
C THR A 319 -4.95 -11.91 -25.24
N VAL A 320 -4.32 -12.00 -24.05
CA VAL A 320 -3.50 -10.91 -23.50
C VAL A 320 -2.30 -10.59 -24.40
N VAL A 321 -1.52 -11.60 -24.81
CA VAL A 321 -0.35 -11.39 -25.68
C VAL A 321 -0.76 -10.77 -27.00
N ARG A 322 -1.88 -11.20 -27.59
CA ARG A 322 -2.43 -10.62 -28.83
C ARG A 322 -2.86 -9.17 -28.63
N SER A 323 -3.48 -8.85 -27.50
CA SER A 323 -3.86 -7.49 -27.14
C SER A 323 -2.64 -6.57 -27.04
N VAL A 324 -1.62 -7.00 -26.28
CA VAL A 324 -0.33 -6.29 -26.16
C VAL A 324 0.34 -6.13 -27.52
N TRP A 325 0.40 -7.19 -28.33
CA TRP A 325 0.96 -7.13 -29.68
C TRP A 325 0.22 -6.10 -30.53
N THR A 326 -1.11 -6.12 -30.53
CA THR A 326 -1.95 -5.18 -31.29
C THR A 326 -1.67 -3.74 -30.87
N SER A 327 -1.57 -3.49 -29.56
CA SER A 327 -1.23 -2.18 -28.99
C SER A 327 0.13 -1.66 -29.48
N LEU A 328 1.14 -2.53 -29.55
CA LEU A 328 2.48 -2.17 -30.03
C LEU A 328 2.55 -2.00 -31.57
N ASN A 329 1.55 -2.49 -32.30
CA ASN A 329 1.57 -2.61 -33.75
C ASN A 329 0.94 -1.42 -34.51
N GLN A 330 0.35 -0.44 -33.81
CA GLN A 330 -0.43 0.65 -34.41
C GLN A 330 0.38 1.85 -34.96
N GLU A 331 1.72 1.79 -35.02
CA GLU A 331 2.56 2.98 -35.29
C GLU A 331 3.71 2.81 -36.31
N GLU A 332 4.22 3.94 -36.83
CA GLU A 332 5.42 4.06 -37.68
C GLU A 332 6.69 3.43 -37.08
N ARG A 333 6.81 3.37 -35.74
CA ARG A 333 7.95 2.73 -35.03
C ARG A 333 7.69 1.28 -34.62
N ARG A 334 6.75 0.61 -35.28
CA ARG A 334 6.35 -0.80 -35.05
C ARG A 334 7.53 -1.74 -34.76
N THR A 335 8.55 -1.73 -35.61
CA THR A 335 9.66 -2.68 -35.53
C THR A 335 10.49 -2.54 -34.25
N GLU A 336 10.59 -1.36 -33.67
CA GLU A 336 11.32 -1.14 -32.41
C GLU A 336 10.48 -1.52 -31.19
N LEU A 337 9.17 -1.29 -31.25
CA LEU A 337 8.26 -1.53 -30.13
C LEU A 337 7.92 -3.00 -29.97
N LEU A 338 7.75 -3.74 -31.07
CA LEU A 338 7.51 -5.18 -31.00
C LEU A 338 8.68 -5.94 -30.39
N LYS A 339 9.91 -5.41 -30.48
CA LYS A 339 11.08 -5.96 -29.77
C LYS A 339 10.90 -5.94 -28.25
N LEU A 340 10.02 -5.11 -27.69
CA LEU A 340 9.73 -5.08 -26.25
C LEU A 340 8.91 -6.28 -25.79
N LEU A 341 8.13 -6.90 -26.69
CA LEU A 341 7.36 -8.10 -26.38
C LEU A 341 8.25 -9.34 -26.56
N GLU A 342 9.07 -9.59 -25.55
CA GLU A 342 9.99 -10.74 -25.52
C GLU A 342 9.25 -12.06 -25.31
N ARG A 343 9.81 -13.16 -25.81
CA ARG A 343 9.31 -14.52 -25.55
C ARG A 343 9.18 -14.82 -24.05
N SER A 344 10.12 -14.33 -23.25
CA SER A 344 10.12 -14.44 -21.79
C SER A 344 8.86 -13.87 -21.13
N PHE A 345 8.27 -12.80 -21.69
CA PHE A 345 7.01 -12.25 -21.21
C PHE A 345 5.87 -13.26 -21.41
N ALA A 346 5.73 -13.80 -22.62
CA ALA A 346 4.64 -14.71 -22.96
C ALA A 346 4.76 -16.04 -22.18
N GLU A 347 5.98 -16.59 -22.07
CA GLU A 347 6.23 -17.81 -21.31
C GLU A 347 5.95 -17.61 -19.82
N ALA A 348 6.42 -16.51 -19.23
CA ALA A 348 6.15 -16.22 -17.82
C ALA A 348 4.65 -16.03 -17.55
N LEU A 349 3.95 -15.31 -18.43
CA LEU A 349 2.50 -15.12 -18.32
C LEU A 349 1.76 -16.46 -18.37
N TYR A 350 2.07 -17.30 -19.35
CA TYR A 350 1.43 -18.61 -19.52
C TYR A 350 1.74 -19.55 -18.36
N GLU A 351 3.00 -19.65 -17.92
CA GLU A 351 3.38 -20.52 -16.81
C GLU A 351 2.70 -20.14 -15.50
N VAL A 352 2.68 -18.85 -15.17
CA VAL A 352 2.04 -18.37 -13.95
C VAL A 352 0.53 -18.60 -14.06
N TRP A 353 -0.08 -18.16 -15.17
CA TRP A 353 -1.51 -18.40 -15.39
C TRP A 353 -1.88 -19.88 -15.25
N ARG A 354 -1.11 -20.79 -15.87
CA ARG A 354 -1.34 -22.24 -15.79
C ARG A 354 -1.21 -22.76 -14.35
N SER A 355 -0.26 -22.24 -13.58
CA SER A 355 -0.02 -22.68 -12.19
C SER A 355 -1.17 -22.34 -11.25
N TYR A 356 -1.90 -21.25 -11.52
CA TYR A 356 -3.00 -20.78 -10.69
C TYR A 356 -4.39 -21.13 -11.24
N TRP A 357 -4.54 -21.22 -12.56
CA TRP A 357 -5.84 -21.27 -13.25
C TRP A 357 -5.96 -22.39 -14.27
N GLY A 358 -4.87 -23.07 -14.63
CA GLY A 358 -4.86 -24.15 -15.60
C GLY A 358 -5.32 -25.48 -15.00
N SER A 359 -6.62 -25.56 -14.67
CA SER A 359 -7.30 -26.80 -14.28
C SER A 359 -7.82 -27.55 -15.50
#